data_AF-A0A3D1R9S1-F1
#
_entry.id   AF-A0A3D1R9S1-F1
#
_cell.length_a   1.000
_cell.length_b   1.000
_cell.length_c   1.000
_cell.angle_alpha   90.00
_cell.angle_beta   90.00
_cell.angle_gamma   90.00
#
_symmetry.space_group_name_H-M   'P 1'
#
loop_
_entity.id
_entity.type
_entity.pdbx_description
1 polymer ?
#
loop_
_entity_poly.entity_id
_entity_poly.type
_entity_poly.pdbx_seq_one_letter_code
_entity_poly.pdbx_strand_id
1 'polypeptide(L)'
;MSEEILGPPVKVAFDAEGRPTKVAEKWAAAQKVGLDALQKKETPRGRYVFIIRSEKGQPAAKVLPGLLAEIVKGLHFRKSMRWGWEEETFARPVQWIAALFGGETVELGFSDVRSGNTTRGHRFLAKAPIELGAPAEYLAKLEEAHVFADH
;
A
#
# COMPACT_ATOMS: atom_id res chain seq x y z
N MET A 1 -13.92 0.11 1.07
CA MET A 1 -14.71 -0.93 1.80
C MET A 1 -15.41 -0.23 2.95
N SER A 2 -16.61 -0.67 3.32
CA SER A 2 -17.34 -0.13 4.48
C SER A 2 -17.30 -1.12 5.62
N GLU A 3 -16.73 -0.71 6.75
CA GLU A 3 -16.70 -1.50 7.98
C GLU A 3 -17.68 -0.91 8.99
N GLU A 4 -18.50 -1.76 9.62
CA GLU A 4 -19.34 -1.37 10.76
C GLU A 4 -18.52 -1.53 12.05
N ILE A 5 -18.25 -0.43 12.74
CA ILE A 5 -17.53 -0.45 14.02
C ILE A 5 -18.53 -0.26 15.15
N LEU A 6 -18.61 -1.28 16.01
CA LEU A 6 -19.51 -1.27 17.16
C LEU A 6 -18.89 -0.50 18.32
N GLY A 7 -19.68 0.39 18.91
CA GLY A 7 -19.28 1.30 19.97
C GLY A 7 -19.85 0.94 21.34
N PRO A 8 -19.96 1.91 22.24
CA PRO A 8 -20.57 1.69 23.56
C PRO A 8 -22.10 1.48 23.47
N PRO A 9 -22.72 0.88 24.50
CA PRO A 9 -24.18 0.79 24.59
C PRO A 9 -24.81 2.19 24.53
N VAL A 10 -25.98 2.31 23.90
CA VAL A 10 -26.70 3.60 23.76
C VAL A 10 -26.96 4.26 25.12
N LYS A 11 -27.23 3.46 26.16
CA LYS A 11 -27.45 3.94 27.54
C LYS A 11 -26.23 4.60 28.18
N VAL A 12 -25.03 4.30 27.68
CA VAL A 12 -23.76 4.87 28.16
C VAL A 12 -23.33 6.03 27.26
N ALA A 13 -23.63 5.93 25.97
CA ALA A 13 -23.30 6.92 24.97
C ALA A 13 -24.22 8.17 25.00
N PHE A 14 -25.48 8.01 25.42
CA PHE A 14 -26.45 9.09 25.49
C PHE A 14 -27.09 9.16 26.87
N ASP A 15 -27.32 10.37 27.37
CA ASP A 15 -28.05 10.62 28.62
C ASP A 15 -29.57 10.44 28.44
N ALA A 16 -30.33 10.63 29.52
CA ALA A 16 -31.78 10.50 29.53
C ALA A 16 -32.49 11.55 28.64
N GLU A 17 -31.83 12.69 28.38
CA GLU A 17 -32.31 13.74 27.49
C GLU A 17 -31.89 13.53 26.02
N GLY A 18 -31.16 12.45 25.74
CA GLY A 18 -30.69 12.11 24.40
C GLY A 18 -29.44 12.88 23.95
N ARG A 19 -28.74 13.58 24.86
CA ARG A 19 -27.49 14.27 24.58
C ARG A 19 -26.31 13.31 24.67
N PRO A 20 -25.31 13.45 23.79
CA PRO A 20 -24.11 12.61 23.81
C PRO A 20 -23.32 12.85 25.10
N THR A 21 -22.89 11.77 25.73
CA THR A 21 -22.04 11.82 26.93
C THR A 21 -20.57 11.96 26.54
N LYS A 22 -19.71 12.25 27.52
CA LYS A 22 -18.24 12.22 27.35
C LYS A 22 -17.72 10.89 26.80
N VAL A 23 -18.46 9.78 27.02
CA VAL A 23 -18.08 8.46 26.47
C VAL A 23 -18.31 8.43 24.97
N ALA A 24 -19.44 8.96 24.49
CA ALA A 24 -19.72 9.08 23.06
C ALA A 24 -18.72 10.02 22.38
N GLU A 25 -18.39 11.16 22.99
CA GLU A 25 -17.39 12.11 22.47
C GLU A 25 -16.01 11.47 22.33
N LYS A 26 -15.52 10.82 23.40
CA LYS A 26 -14.21 10.15 23.36
C LYS A 26 -14.18 9.01 22.35
N TRP A 27 -15.26 8.25 22.23
CA TRP A 27 -15.33 7.16 21.26
C TRP A 27 -15.39 7.66 19.82
N ALA A 28 -16.23 8.66 19.53
CA ALA A 28 -16.30 9.30 18.22
C ALA A 28 -14.94 9.91 17.82
N ALA A 29 -14.26 10.59 18.75
CA ALA A 29 -12.92 11.12 18.54
C ALA A 29 -11.89 10.02 18.27
N ALA A 30 -11.94 8.90 19.00
CA ALA A 30 -11.06 7.74 18.75
C ALA A 30 -11.28 7.14 17.35
N GLN A 31 -12.52 7.19 16.85
CA GLN A 31 -12.87 6.78 15.49
C GLN A 31 -12.71 7.89 14.43
N LYS A 32 -12.27 9.08 14.83
CA LYS A 32 -12.08 10.26 13.97
C LYS A 32 -13.35 10.68 13.21
N VAL A 33 -14.52 10.55 13.84
CA VAL A 33 -15.80 10.97 13.29
C VAL A 33 -16.50 11.97 14.23
N GLY A 34 -17.41 12.76 13.69
CA GLY A 34 -18.29 13.61 14.50
C GLY A 34 -19.39 12.82 15.20
N LEU A 35 -20.01 13.42 16.22
CA LEU A 35 -21.12 12.82 16.98
C LEU A 35 -22.37 12.59 16.11
N ASP A 36 -22.49 13.34 15.01
CA ASP A 36 -23.52 13.24 13.99
C ASP A 36 -23.42 11.96 13.15
N ALA A 37 -22.23 11.36 13.07
CA ALA A 37 -22.03 10.09 12.36
C ALA A 37 -22.44 8.85 13.19
N LEU A 38 -22.79 9.03 14.47
CA LEU A 38 -23.19 7.96 15.38
C LEU A 38 -24.59 7.44 15.04
N GLN A 39 -24.68 6.16 14.71
CA GLN A 39 -25.94 5.48 14.49
C GLN A 39 -26.26 4.54 15.66
N LYS A 40 -27.54 4.21 15.85
CA LYS A 40 -28.01 3.32 16.92
C LYS A 40 -28.54 2.04 16.27
N LYS A 41 -28.03 0.87 16.67
CA LYS A 41 -28.47 -0.44 16.18
C LYS A 41 -28.91 -1.31 17.33
N GLU A 42 -29.98 -2.05 17.11
CA GLU A 42 -30.43 -3.07 18.04
C GLU A 42 -29.65 -4.36 17.76
N THR A 43 -29.01 -4.89 18.78
CA THR A 43 -28.26 -6.14 18.73
C THR A 43 -28.87 -7.14 19.71
N PRO A 44 -28.59 -8.45 19.61
CA PRO A 44 -29.04 -9.43 20.60
C PRO A 44 -28.62 -9.12 22.04
N ARG A 45 -27.60 -8.27 22.22
CA ARG A 45 -27.07 -7.84 23.53
C ARG A 45 -27.59 -6.48 23.98
N GLY A 46 -28.52 -5.88 23.24
CA GLY A 46 -29.12 -4.56 23.51
C GLY A 46 -28.84 -3.52 22.43
N ARG A 47 -29.21 -2.26 22.69
CA ARG A 47 -28.96 -1.13 21.78
C ARG A 47 -27.54 -0.61 21.92
N TYR A 48 -26.81 -0.60 20.82
CA TYR A 48 -25.43 -0.13 20.73
C TYR A 48 -25.30 1.01 19.73
N VAL A 49 -24.35 1.89 19.99
CA VAL A 49 -23.91 2.89 19.03
C VAL A 49 -22.96 2.22 18.03
N PHE A 50 -23.03 2.60 16.76
CA PHE A 50 -22.09 2.16 15.74
C PHE A 50 -21.80 3.29 14.76
N ILE A 51 -20.72 3.12 13.99
CA ILE A 51 -20.41 3.98 12.85
C ILE A 51 -20.17 3.11 11.63
N ILE A 52 -20.40 3.68 10.44
CA ILE A 52 -19.99 3.07 9.19
C ILE A 52 -18.73 3.80 8.73
N ARG A 53 -17.58 3.15 8.89
CA ARG A 53 -16.33 3.68 8.39
C ARG A 53 -16.20 3.28 6.92
N SER A 54 -16.46 4.23 6.04
CA SER A 54 -16.19 4.06 4.62
C SER A 54 -14.81 4.63 4.31
N GLU A 55 -13.83 3.75 4.14
CA GLU A 55 -12.56 4.17 3.56
C GLU A 55 -12.73 4.23 2.04
N LYS A 56 -12.70 5.46 1.51
CA LYS A 56 -12.64 5.69 0.07
C LYS A 56 -11.34 5.09 -0.44
N GLY A 57 -11.45 4.11 -1.32
CA GLY A 57 -10.31 3.59 -2.05
C GLY A 57 -9.65 4.73 -2.82
N GLN A 58 -8.32 4.71 -2.88
CA GLN A 58 -7.56 5.60 -3.74
C GLN A 58 -7.15 4.85 -5.01
N PRO A 59 -7.03 5.53 -6.17
CA PRO A 59 -6.48 4.90 -7.36
C PRO A 59 -5.09 4.33 -7.06
N ALA A 60 -4.85 3.08 -7.45
CA ALA A 60 -3.57 2.40 -7.19
C ALA A 60 -2.37 3.20 -7.70
N ALA A 61 -2.49 3.82 -8.88
CA ALA A 61 -1.46 4.70 -9.45
C ALA A 61 -1.02 5.86 -8.53
N LYS A 62 -1.88 6.34 -7.64
CA LYS A 62 -1.52 7.39 -6.67
C LYS A 62 -0.83 6.86 -5.42
N VAL A 63 -1.06 5.59 -5.07
CA VAL A 63 -0.56 4.98 -3.83
C VAL A 63 0.73 4.20 -4.08
N LEU A 64 0.85 3.56 -5.24
CA LEU A 64 1.95 2.68 -5.59
C LEU A 64 3.34 3.33 -5.48
N PRO A 65 3.60 4.57 -5.94
CA PRO A 65 4.92 5.19 -5.82
C PRO A 65 5.43 5.24 -4.37
N GLY A 66 4.57 5.71 -3.45
CA GLY A 66 4.91 5.80 -2.03
C GLY A 66 5.09 4.42 -1.39
N LEU A 67 4.17 3.50 -1.68
CA LEU A 67 4.21 2.14 -1.14
C LEU A 67 5.44 1.35 -1.62
N LEU A 68 5.81 1.47 -2.90
CA LEU A 68 7.03 0.85 -3.43
C LEU A 68 8.29 1.45 -2.80
N ALA A 69 8.33 2.77 -2.61
CA ALA A 69 9.46 3.42 -1.94
C ALA A 69 9.63 2.93 -0.49
N GLU A 70 8.52 2.76 0.24
CA GLU A 70 8.53 2.16 1.59
C GLU A 70 9.01 0.71 1.57
N ILE A 71 8.51 -0.11 0.64
CA ILE A 71 8.94 -1.51 0.50
C ILE A 71 10.43 -1.59 0.24
N VAL A 72 10.95 -0.83 -0.73
CA VAL A 72 12.37 -0.87 -1.09
C VAL A 72 13.26 -0.45 0.08
N LYS A 73 12.86 0.60 0.83
CA LYS A 73 13.56 1.01 2.06
C LYS A 73 13.48 -0.03 3.17
N GLY A 74 12.40 -0.82 3.21
CA GLY A 74 12.20 -1.90 4.17
C GLY A 74 12.94 -3.20 3.84
N LEU A 75 13.61 -3.30 2.69
CA LEU A 75 14.38 -4.50 2.32
C LEU A 75 15.70 -4.55 3.11
N HIS A 76 15.80 -5.54 3.99
CA HIS A 76 17.00 -5.76 4.81
C HIS A 76 17.77 -6.98 4.31
N PHE A 77 19.08 -6.81 4.11
CA PHE A 77 19.97 -7.87 3.65
C PHE A 77 21.06 -8.14 4.68
N ARG A 78 21.43 -9.42 4.86
CA ARG A 78 22.52 -9.83 5.76
C ARG A 78 23.86 -9.17 5.42
N LYS A 79 24.09 -8.91 4.14
CA LYS A 79 25.21 -8.11 3.63
C LYS A 79 24.62 -7.03 2.74
N SER A 80 24.71 -5.78 3.18
CA SER A 80 24.34 -4.62 2.39
C SER A 80 25.60 -3.89 1.93
N MET A 81 25.49 -3.22 0.80
CA MET A 81 26.49 -2.34 0.25
C MET A 81 25.87 -0.96 0.09
N ARG A 82 26.67 0.06 0.39
CA ARG A 82 26.38 1.45 0.05
C ARG A 82 27.16 1.78 -1.22
N TRP A 83 26.55 2.44 -2.20
CA TRP A 83 27.24 2.85 -3.41
C TRP A 83 27.42 4.37 -3.45
N GLY A 84 28.64 4.80 -3.75
CA GLY A 84 28.98 6.23 -3.85
C GLY A 84 28.80 6.97 -2.52
N TRP A 85 28.13 8.11 -2.59
CA TRP A 85 27.89 9.05 -1.48
C TRP A 85 26.48 8.93 -0.88
N GLU A 86 25.66 8.07 -1.45
CA GLU A 86 24.24 7.93 -1.12
C GLU A 86 24.06 7.16 0.19
N GLU A 87 23.00 7.44 0.93
CA GLU A 87 22.75 6.78 2.22
C GLU A 87 22.03 5.44 2.06
N GLU A 88 21.37 5.21 0.92
CA GLU A 88 20.67 3.97 0.63
C GLU A 88 21.63 2.77 0.59
N THR A 89 21.16 1.64 1.12
CA THR A 89 21.90 0.38 1.09
C THR A 89 21.05 -0.73 0.49
N PHE A 90 21.67 -1.63 -0.26
CA PHE A 90 21.01 -2.77 -0.88
C PHE A 90 21.99 -3.95 -0.96
N ALA A 91 21.51 -5.15 -1.30
CA ALA A 91 22.39 -6.31 -1.44
C ALA A 91 23.53 -6.08 -2.46
N ARG A 92 23.24 -5.35 -3.54
CA ARG A 92 24.15 -4.97 -4.63
C ARG A 92 23.71 -3.65 -5.26
N PRO A 93 24.60 -2.94 -5.97
CA PRO A 93 24.19 -1.76 -6.73
C PRO A 93 23.08 -2.10 -7.71
N VAL A 94 21.95 -1.42 -7.57
CA VAL A 94 20.82 -1.56 -8.50
C VAL A 94 21.22 -0.95 -9.84
N GLN A 95 20.85 -1.59 -10.94
CA GLN A 95 21.25 -1.17 -12.29
C GLN A 95 20.06 -0.71 -13.12
N TRP A 96 18.87 -1.22 -12.83
CA TRP A 96 17.61 -0.80 -13.43
C TRP A 96 16.46 -1.20 -12.49
N ILE A 97 15.32 -0.56 -12.67
CA ILE A 97 14.08 -0.86 -11.95
C ILE A 97 12.97 -0.96 -12.99
N ALA A 98 12.33 -2.12 -13.10
CA ALA A 98 11.12 -2.29 -13.91
C ALA A 98 9.91 -2.24 -12.96
N ALA A 99 9.12 -1.17 -13.03
CA ALA A 99 7.93 -1.01 -12.20
C ALA A 99 6.76 -0.55 -13.08
N LEU A 100 5.78 -1.45 -13.29
CA LEU A 100 4.63 -1.20 -14.15
C LEU A 100 3.34 -1.54 -13.42
N PHE A 101 2.28 -0.80 -13.72
CA PHE A 101 0.91 -1.10 -13.31
C PHE A 101 -0.01 -0.99 -14.53
N GLY A 102 -0.58 -2.11 -14.96
CA GLY A 102 -1.27 -2.16 -16.25
C GLY A 102 -0.28 -1.91 -17.39
N GLY A 103 -0.51 -0.89 -18.22
CA GLY A 103 0.40 -0.49 -19.30
C GLY A 103 1.30 0.71 -18.97
N GLU A 104 1.26 1.22 -17.75
CA GLU A 104 1.94 2.46 -17.36
C GLU A 104 3.11 2.19 -16.41
N THR A 105 4.18 2.98 -16.54
CA THR A 105 5.29 2.97 -15.61
C THR A 105 4.87 3.62 -14.29
N VAL A 106 5.18 2.95 -13.19
CA VAL A 106 5.01 3.52 -11.85
C VAL A 106 6.30 4.25 -11.48
N GLU A 107 6.20 5.54 -11.17
CA GLU A 107 7.33 6.36 -10.76
C GLU A 107 7.93 5.84 -9.44
N LEU A 108 9.21 5.46 -9.50
CA LEU A 108 9.99 5.01 -8.36
C LEU A 108 11.45 5.39 -8.59
N GLY A 109 12.01 6.11 -7.64
CA GLY A 109 13.45 6.39 -7.57
C GLY A 109 14.07 5.60 -6.44
N PHE A 110 15.24 5.02 -6.68
CA PHE A 110 16.07 4.45 -5.63
C PHE A 110 17.52 4.79 -5.90
N SER A 111 18.08 5.63 -5.03
CA SER A 111 19.36 6.30 -5.26
C SER A 111 19.40 6.99 -6.64
N ASP A 112 20.36 6.68 -7.49
CA ASP A 112 20.53 7.27 -8.83
C ASP A 112 19.71 6.57 -9.93
N VAL A 113 18.95 5.52 -9.60
CA VAL A 113 18.18 4.73 -10.57
C VAL A 113 16.70 5.11 -10.51
N ARG A 114 16.10 5.37 -11.68
CA ARG A 114 14.65 5.56 -11.86
C ARG A 114 14.01 4.33 -12.50
N SER A 115 12.76 4.09 -12.14
CA SER A 115 11.95 3.06 -12.77
C SER A 115 11.64 3.37 -14.23
N GLY A 116 11.47 2.30 -15.00
CA GLY A 116 11.00 2.33 -16.37
C GLY A 116 10.20 1.07 -16.68
N ASN A 117 9.93 0.86 -17.97
CA ASN A 117 9.29 -0.34 -18.49
C ASN A 117 10.29 -1.34 -19.08
N THR A 118 11.59 -1.19 -18.82
CA THR A 118 12.64 -2.02 -19.43
C THR A 118 13.25 -2.98 -18.40
N THR A 119 13.44 -4.24 -18.81
CA THR A 119 14.19 -5.26 -18.07
C THR A 119 15.36 -5.79 -18.91
N ARG A 120 16.11 -6.78 -18.40
CA ARG A 120 17.24 -7.41 -19.08
C ARG A 120 17.22 -8.92 -18.96
N GLY A 121 17.61 -9.58 -20.04
CA GLY A 121 17.82 -11.02 -20.09
C GLY A 121 19.24 -11.44 -19.71
N HIS A 122 19.62 -12.65 -20.14
CA HIS A 122 20.91 -13.22 -19.81
C HIS A 122 22.06 -12.41 -20.42
N ARG A 123 23.02 -11.99 -19.57
CA ARG A 123 24.09 -11.03 -19.91
C ARG A 123 24.86 -11.33 -21.19
N PHE A 124 25.00 -12.60 -21.57
CA PHE A 124 25.74 -13.01 -22.76
C PHE A 124 24.86 -13.40 -23.94
N LEU A 125 23.70 -14.00 -23.66
CA LEU A 125 22.83 -14.60 -24.69
C LEU A 125 21.76 -13.62 -25.18
N ALA A 126 21.37 -12.66 -24.33
CA ALA A 126 20.40 -11.61 -24.62
C ALA A 126 20.89 -10.27 -24.05
N LYS A 127 21.71 -9.56 -24.83
CA LYS A 127 22.40 -8.32 -24.39
C LYS A 127 21.51 -7.08 -24.46
N ALA A 128 20.53 -7.09 -25.36
CA ALA A 128 19.64 -5.95 -25.57
C ALA A 128 18.70 -5.78 -24.36
N PRO A 129 18.37 -4.53 -24.00
CA PRO A 129 17.26 -4.28 -23.09
C PRO A 129 15.94 -4.79 -23.66
N ILE A 130 15.04 -5.22 -22.78
CA ILE A 130 13.75 -5.80 -23.12
C ILE A 130 12.67 -4.85 -22.62
N GLU A 131 11.89 -4.27 -23.53
CA GLU A 131 10.76 -3.44 -23.16
C GLU A 131 9.54 -4.30 -22.81
N LEU A 132 8.83 -3.91 -21.76
CA LEU A 132 7.61 -4.54 -21.27
C LEU A 132 6.44 -3.62 -21.59
N GLY A 133 5.43 -4.13 -22.31
CA GLY A 133 4.18 -3.42 -22.53
C GLY A 133 3.21 -3.57 -21.35
N ALA A 134 3.31 -4.69 -20.63
CA ALA A 134 2.52 -4.98 -19.44
C ALA A 134 3.30 -5.89 -18.48
N PRO A 135 3.01 -5.85 -17.15
CA PRO A 135 3.59 -6.75 -16.17
C PRO A 135 3.46 -8.23 -16.53
N ALA A 136 2.35 -8.62 -17.18
CA ALA A 136 2.08 -10.01 -17.56
C ALA A 136 3.09 -10.58 -18.57
N GLU A 137 3.77 -9.73 -19.33
CA GLU A 137 4.77 -10.17 -20.32
C GLU A 137 6.13 -10.52 -19.68
N TYR A 138 6.34 -10.14 -18.41
CA TYR A 138 7.65 -10.20 -17.76
C TYR A 138 8.28 -11.60 -17.81
N LEU A 139 7.52 -12.62 -17.42
CA LEU A 139 8.04 -13.99 -17.33
C LEU A 139 8.36 -14.56 -18.71
N ALA A 140 7.43 -14.46 -19.66
CA ALA A 140 7.62 -14.98 -21.02
C ALA A 140 8.81 -14.30 -21.73
N LYS A 141 8.91 -12.97 -21.64
CA LYS A 141 10.02 -12.22 -22.25
C LYS A 141 11.38 -12.52 -21.60
N LEU A 142 11.42 -12.78 -20.30
CA LEU A 142 12.65 -13.21 -19.64
C LEU A 142 13.05 -14.62 -20.06
N GLU A 143 12.10 -15.53 -20.20
CA GLU A 143 12.34 -16.90 -20.64
C GLU A 143 12.92 -16.94 -22.06
N GLU A 144 12.33 -16.19 -22.99
CA GLU A 144 12.86 -15.98 -24.34
C GLU A 144 14.30 -15.42 -24.32
N ALA A 145 14.63 -14.66 -23.28
CA ALA A 145 15.94 -14.06 -23.07
C ALA A 145 16.86 -14.90 -22.15
N HIS A 146 16.57 -16.20 -21.99
CA HIS A 146 17.34 -17.18 -21.22
C HIS A 146 17.42 -16.89 -19.71
N VAL A 147 16.37 -16.30 -19.13
CA VAL A 147 16.23 -16.06 -17.70
C VAL A 147 14.92 -16.67 -17.21
N PHE A 148 15.01 -17.63 -16.30
CA PHE A 148 13.86 -18.19 -15.62
C PHE A 148 13.70 -17.50 -14.27
N ALA A 149 12.65 -16.71 -14.13
CA ALA A 149 12.32 -16.06 -12.86
C ALA A 149 11.58 -17.05 -11.95
N ASP A 150 12.07 -17.17 -10.72
CA ASP A 150 11.38 -17.91 -9.66
C ASP A 150 10.22 -17.04 -9.11
N HIS A 151 9.07 -17.65 -8.86
CA HIS A 151 7.82 -16.96 -8.48
C HIS A 151 7.26 -17.47 -7.16
#